data_AF-A0A2S9FG59-F1
#
_entry.id   AF-A0A2S9FG59-F1
#
_cell.length_a   1.000
_cell.length_b   1.000
_cell.length_c   1.000
_cell.angle_alpha   90.00
_cell.angle_beta   90.00
_cell.angle_gamma   90.00
#
_symmetry.space_group_name_H-M   'P 1'
#
loop_
_entity.id
_entity.type
_entity.pdbx_description
1 polymer ?
#
loop_
_entity_poly.entity_id
_entity_poly.type
_entity_poly.pdbx_seq_one_letter_code
_entity_poly.pdbx_strand_id
1 'polypeptide(L)' 'MTLVISLIAGAVIGTLLGLLGGGGSILAVPVLVYVIQLDVTQAIPISLIVVAAASAVAAVPKLRAGHVQWRLAAIFVV' A
#
# COMPACT_ATOMS: atom_id res chain seq x y z
N MET A 1 -16.11 1.98 21.45
CA MET A 1 -14.99 2.94 21.42
C MET A 1 -13.83 2.45 20.54
N THR A 2 -13.35 1.23 20.75
CA THR A 2 -12.22 0.62 20.02
C THR A 2 -12.43 0.50 18.51
N LEU A 3 -13.63 0.10 18.07
CA LEU A 3 -13.95 -0.13 16.66
C LEU A 3 -13.84 1.15 15.80
N VAL A 4 -14.24 2.29 16.36
CA VAL A 4 -14.15 3.60 15.70
C VAL A 4 -12.69 4.04 15.55
N ILE A 5 -11.87 3.80 16.58
CA ILE A 5 -10.43 4.10 16.56
C ILE A 5 -9.71 3.25 15.52
N SER A 6 -10.02 1.94 15.44
CA SER A 6 -9.43 1.05 14.43
C SER A 6 -9.82 1.42 13.00
N LEU A 7 -11.07 1.86 12.78
CA LEU A 7 -11.52 2.34 11.47
C LEU A 7 -10.80 3.61 11.03
N ILE A 8 -10.67 4.58 11.94
CA ILE A 8 -9.97 5.84 11.65
C ILE A 8 -8.48 5.59 11.41
N ALA A 9 -7.83 4.78 12.26
CA ALA A 9 -6.44 4.40 12.08
C ALA A 9 -6.22 3.62 10.77
N GLY A 10 -7.09 2.67 10.44
CA GLY A 10 -7.05 1.92 9.19
C GLY A 10 -7.25 2.80 7.95
N ALA A 11 -8.13 3.80 8.02
CA ALA A 11 -8.33 4.77 6.95
C ALA A 11 -7.10 5.67 6.76
N VAL A 12 -6.49 6.16 7.84
CA VAL A 12 -5.26 6.98 7.80
C VAL A 12 -4.08 6.16 7.28
N ILE A 13 -3.90 4.93 7.77
CA ILE A 13 -2.82 4.05 7.31
C ILE A 13 -3.03 3.64 5.86
N GLY A 14 -4.26 3.28 5.47
CA GLY A 14 -4.60 2.90 4.09
C GLY A 14 -4.45 4.06 3.11
N THR A 15 -4.80 5.28 3.50
CA THR A 15 -4.56 6.48 2.69
C THR A 15 -3.09 6.83 2.63
N LEU A 16 -2.33 6.74 3.72
CA LEU A 16 -0.87 6.95 3.70
C LEU A 16 -0.18 5.92 2.80
N LEU A 17 -0.52 4.64 2.91
CA LEU A 17 0.02 3.57 2.05
C LEU A 17 -0.34 3.79 0.57
N GLY A 18 -1.58 4.19 0.29
CA GLY A 18 -2.04 4.47 -1.08
C GLY A 18 -1.47 5.77 -1.68
N LEU A 19 -1.29 6.81 -0.86
CA LEU A 19 -0.73 8.11 -1.26
C LEU A 19 0.79 8.03 -1.46
N LEU A 20 1.50 7.31 -0.59
CA LEU A 20 2.95 7.15 -0.71
C LEU A 20 3.36 6.40 -1.97
N GLY A 21 2.51 5.52 -2.52
CA GLY A 21 2.65 4.86 -3.84
C GLY A 21 4.03 4.25 -4.12
N GLY A 22 4.16 2.93 -4.25
CA GLY A 22 5.46 2.28 -4.48
C GLY A 22 6.42 2.29 -3.27
N GLY A 23 6.44 3.37 -2.47
CA GLY A 23 7.24 3.51 -1.25
C GLY A 23 6.60 2.90 0.02
N GLY A 24 5.35 2.45 -0.03
CA GLY A 24 4.67 1.78 1.09
C GLY A 24 5.30 0.44 1.49
N SER A 25 6.06 -0.19 0.60
CA SER A 25 6.83 -1.42 0.85
C SER A 25 7.90 -1.26 1.92
N ILE A 26 8.52 -0.07 2.02
CA ILE A 26 9.51 0.26 3.04
C ILE A 26 8.91 0.17 4.44
N LEU A 27 7.61 0.48 4.58
CA LEU A 27 6.87 0.41 5.84
C LEU A 27 6.13 -0.92 6.04
N ALA A 28 5.70 -1.58 4.96
CA ALA A 28 4.92 -2.82 5.03
C ALA A 28 5.71 -3.98 5.67
N VAL A 29 6.98 -4.16 5.30
CA VAL A 29 7.81 -5.24 5.87
C VAL A 29 8.04 -5.05 7.37
N PRO A 30 8.51 -3.89 7.88
CA PRO A 30 8.65 -3.64 9.30
C PRO A 30 7.33 -3.81 10.07
N VAL A 31 6.19 -3.36 9.50
CA VAL A 31 4.90 -3.51 10.16
C VAL A 31 4.50 -4.99 10.28
N LEU A 32 4.68 -5.79 9.23
CA LEU A 32 4.39 -7.23 9.29
C LEU A 32 5.30 -7.96 10.28
N VAL A 33 6.59 -7.59 10.34
CA VAL A 33 7.55 -8.23 11.24
C VAL A 33 7.38 -7.77 12.69
N TYR A 34 7.30 -6.47 12.94
CA TYR A 34 7.30 -5.92 14.31
C TYR A 34 5.90 -5.86 14.94
N VAL A 35 4.84 -5.65 14.16
CA VAL A 35 3.47 -5.54 14.69
C VAL A 35 2.73 -6.86 14.61
N ILE A 36 2.83 -7.56 13.48
CA ILE A 36 2.14 -8.86 13.27
C ILE A 36 3.01 -10.04 13.73
N GLN A 37 4.28 -9.80 14.10
CA GLN A 37 5.23 -10.82 14.57
C GLN A 37 5.41 -11.98 13.57
N LEU A 38 5.31 -11.66 12.27
CA LEU A 38 5.58 -12.62 11.20
C LEU A 38 7.09 -12.78 11.01
N ASP A 39 7.48 -14.02 10.72
CA ASP A 39 8.84 -14.34 10.34
C ASP A 39 9.23 -13.61 9.05
N VAL A 40 10.47 -13.13 8.95
CA VAL A 40 10.91 -12.27 7.83
C VAL A 40 10.73 -12.97 6.47
N THR A 41 10.96 -14.28 6.43
CA THR A 41 10.75 -15.13 5.24
C THR A 41 9.30 -15.20 4.78
N GLN A 42 8.34 -15.06 5.70
CA GLN A 42 6.91 -14.99 5.40
C GLN A 42 6.45 -13.55 5.14
N ALA A 43 7.00 -12.58 5.87
CA ALA A 43 6.61 -11.18 5.82
C ALA A 43 6.92 -10.54 4.46
N ILE A 44 8.04 -10.89 3.82
CA ILE A 44 8.43 -10.37 2.51
C ILE A 44 7.37 -10.68 1.43
N PRO A 45 7.04 -11.95 1.12
CA PRO A 45 6.05 -12.25 0.09
C PRO A 45 4.65 -11.70 0.42
N ILE A 46 4.25 -11.72 1.71
CA ILE A 46 2.97 -11.13 2.14
C ILE A 46 2.97 -9.62 1.90
N SER A 47 4.06 -8.91 2.19
CA SER A 47 4.19 -7.47 1.94
C SER A 47 4.03 -7.13 0.47
N LEU A 48 4.57 -7.96 -0.44
CA LEU A 48 4.44 -7.74 -1.89
C LEU A 48 2.98 -7.83 -2.34
N ILE A 49 2.24 -8.83 -1.85
CA ILE A 49 0.81 -8.98 -2.15
C ILE A 49 0.01 -7.80 -1.60
N VAL A 50 0.26 -7.41 -0.35
CA VAL A 50 -0.42 -6.29 0.31
C VAL A 50 -0.14 -4.98 -0.43
N VAL A 51 1.12 -4.72 -0.80
CA VAL A 51 1.51 -3.50 -1.52
C VAL A 51 0.97 -3.48 -2.94
N ALA A 52 0.96 -4.62 -3.64
CA ALA A 52 0.35 -4.73 -4.96
C ALA A 52 -1.15 -4.42 -4.92
N ALA A 53 -1.88 -5.00 -3.96
CA ALA A 53 -3.30 -4.75 -3.76
C ALA A 53 -3.58 -3.28 -3.40
N ALA A 54 -2.82 -2.73 -2.43
CA ALA A 54 -2.97 -1.34 -1.99
C ALA A 54 -2.65 -0.35 -3.13
N SER A 55 -1.60 -0.61 -3.91
CA SER A 55 -1.22 0.22 -5.06
C SER A 55 -2.25 0.14 -6.18
N ALA A 56 -2.84 -1.04 -6.44
CA ALA A 56 -3.92 -1.19 -7.40
C ALA A 56 -5.15 -0.37 -7.00
N VAL A 57 -5.59 -0.48 -5.73
CA VAL A 57 -6.72 0.30 -5.21
C VAL A 57 -6.42 1.80 -5.25
N ALA A 58 -5.20 2.23 -4.92
CA ALA A 58 -4.80 3.63 -4.96
C ALA A 58 -4.65 4.18 -6.39
N ALA A 59 -4.34 3.32 -7.37
CA ALA A 59 -4.26 3.70 -8.78
C ALA A 59 -5.63 3.95 -9.40
N VAL A 60 -6.67 3.22 -9.00
CA VAL A 60 -8.05 3.35 -9.53
C VAL A 60 -8.59 4.79 -9.53
N PRO A 61 -8.56 5.56 -8.43
CA PRO A 61 -9.04 6.95 -8.44
C PRO A 61 -8.15 7.88 -9.29
N LYS A 62 -6.83 7.66 -9.34
CA LYS A 62 -5.92 8.44 -10.22
C LYS A 62 -6.20 8.19 -11.71
N LEU A 63 -6.49 6.94 -12.07
CA LEU A 63 -6.91 6.55 -13.41
C LEU A 63 -8.24 7.21 -13.80
N ARG A 64 -9.22 7.20 -12.89
CA ARG A 64 -10.52 7.85 -13.11
C ARG A 64 -10.44 9.38 -13.24
N ALA A 65 -9.47 10.02 -12.59
CA ALA A 65 -9.25 11.45 -12.70
C ALA A 65 -8.66 11.88 -14.06
N GLY A 66 -8.25 10.94 -14.94
CA GLY A 66 -7.70 11.26 -16.27
C GLY A 66 -6.29 11.87 -16.24
N HIS A 67 -5.65 11.94 -15.08
CA HIS A 67 -4.31 12.53 -14.90
C HIS A 67 -3.16 11.54 -15.18
N VAL A 68 -3.46 10.37 -15.74
CA VAL A 68 -2.46 9.32 -15.98
C VAL A 68 -1.87 9.48 -17.38
N GLN A 69 -0.62 9.92 -17.44
CA GLN A 69 0.17 9.93 -18.66
C GLN A 69 0.70 8.52 -18.93
N TRP A 70 -0.06 7.73 -19.71
CA TRP A 70 0.25 6.33 -20.03
C TRP A 70 1.65 6.10 -20.62
N ARG A 71 2.19 7.07 -21.38
CA ARG A 71 3.58 7.02 -21.88
C ARG A 71 4.61 6.99 -20.76
N LEU A 72 4.41 7.82 -19.73
CA LEU A 72 5.32 7.87 -18.60
C LEU A 72 5.12 6.63 -17.70
N ALA A 73 3.87 6.23 -17.47
CA ALA A 73 3.55 5.04 -16.70
C ALA A 73 4.20 3.76 -17.29
N ALA A 74 4.20 3.61 -18.62
CA ALA A 74 4.83 2.47 -19.30
C ALA A 74 6.35 2.40 -19.12
N ILE A 75 7.04 3.54 -18.95
CA ILE A 75 8.49 3.58 -18.74
C ILE A 75 8.85 3.11 -17.32
N PHE A 76 7.99 3.40 -16.33
CA PHE A 76 8.20 3.02 -14.92
C PHE A 76 7.64 1.64 -14.55
N VAL A 77 6.89 0.99 -15.44
CA VAL A 77 6.29 -0.33 -15.18
C VAL A 77 7.27 -1.49 -15.37
N VAL A 78 8.42 -1.23 -16.04
CA VAL A 78 9.54 -2.17 -16.27
C VAL A 78 10.46 -2.16 -15.06
#